data_AF-A0A2N4YDY0-F1
#
_entry.id   AF-A0A2N4YDY0-F1
#
_cell.length_a   1.000
_cell.length_b   1.000
_cell.length_c   1.000
_cell.angle_alpha   90.00
_cell.angle_beta   90.00
_cell.angle_gamma   90.00
#
_symmetry.space_group_name_H-M   'P 1'
#
loop_
_entity.id
_entity.type
_entity.pdbx_description
1 polymer ?
#
loop_
_entity_poly.entity_id
_entity_poly.type
_entity_poly.pdbx_seq_one_letter_code
_entity_poly.pdbx_strand_id
1 'polypeptide(L)'
;MPKLVRLYIQSIAVGLALSVIFLVALIALDIGGLGGLILGSSTGYVAAAMLIVFNGVIFSGAQFAYVIMRMADPEDGPRGGRMMRLEPIRLRETAPAPKSQIHLRRTRR
;
A
#
# COMPACT_ATOMS: atom_id res chain seq x y z
N MET A 1 11.08 -23.05 -5.12
CA MET A 1 12.11 -22.04 -4.84
C MET A 1 11.80 -21.35 -3.51
N PRO A 2 12.80 -21.07 -2.65
CA PRO A 2 12.60 -20.38 -1.38
C PRO A 2 11.88 -19.04 -1.58
N LYS A 3 10.95 -18.68 -0.67
CA LYS A 3 10.07 -17.50 -0.82
C LYS A 3 10.86 -16.18 -0.97
N LEU A 4 12.01 -16.07 -0.28
CA LEU A 4 12.88 -14.89 -0.34
C LEU A 4 13.57 -14.73 -1.71
N VAL A 5 13.98 -15.82 -2.35
CA VAL A 5 14.63 -15.77 -3.68
C VAL A 5 13.64 -15.30 -4.74
N ARG A 6 12.39 -15.80 -4.68
CA ARG A 6 11.33 -15.35 -5.59
C ARG A 6 11.04 -13.86 -5.45
N LEU A 7 11.03 -13.39 -4.21
CA LEU A 7 10.80 -11.98 -3.88
C LEU A 7 11.90 -11.08 -4.44
N TYR A 8 13.15 -11.47 -4.26
CA TYR A 8 14.30 -10.76 -4.81
C TYR A 8 14.24 -10.64 -6.33
N ILE A 9 13.97 -11.75 -7.03
CA ILE A 9 13.84 -11.76 -8.50
C ILE A 9 12.68 -10.87 -8.96
N GLN A 10 11.55 -10.88 -8.25
CA GLN A 10 10.41 -10.01 -8.57
C GLN A 10 10.76 -8.53 -8.42
N SER A 11 11.43 -8.15 -7.32
CA SER A 11 11.87 -6.76 -7.11
C SER A 11 12.85 -6.30 -8.20
N ILE A 12 13.78 -7.16 -8.63
CA ILE A 12 14.69 -6.86 -9.74
C ILE A 12 13.91 -6.67 -11.03
N ALA A 13 13.01 -7.59 -11.38
CA ALA A 13 12.24 -7.51 -12.61
C ALA A 13 11.40 -6.22 -12.68
N VAL A 14 10.76 -5.83 -11.57
CA VAL A 14 10.00 -4.58 -11.48
C VAL A 14 10.93 -3.37 -11.58
N GLY A 15 12.06 -3.39 -10.87
CA GLY A 15 13.05 -2.31 -10.93
C GLY A 15 13.62 -2.09 -12.33
N LEU A 16 13.95 -3.18 -13.03
CA LEU A 16 14.45 -3.13 -14.41
C LEU A 16 13.38 -2.60 -15.36
N ALA A 17 12.13 -3.06 -15.25
CA ALA A 17 11.03 -2.56 -16.07
C ALA A 17 10.83 -1.05 -15.87
N LEU A 18 10.84 -0.59 -14.62
CA LEU A 18 10.75 0.84 -14.29
C LEU A 18 11.93 1.64 -14.86
N SER A 19 13.15 1.08 -14.86
CA SER A 19 14.31 1.77 -15.42
C SER A 19 14.22 2.00 -16.93
N VAL A 20 13.64 1.06 -17.68
CA VAL A 20 13.42 1.23 -19.12
C VAL A 20 12.37 2.30 -19.37
N ILE A 21 11.26 2.28 -18.62
CA ILE A 21 10.22 3.32 -18.69
C ILE A 21 10.83 4.69 -18.37
N PHE A 22 11.67 4.77 -17.34
CA PHE A 22 12.34 5.98 -16.94
C PHE A 22 13.30 6.49 -18.03
N LEU A 23 14.12 5.63 -18.64
CA LEU A 23 14.98 6.01 -19.77
C LEU A 23 14.16 6.56 -20.94
N VAL A 24 13.07 5.89 -21.31
CA VAL A 24 12.19 6.35 -22.40
C VAL A 24 11.63 7.73 -22.08
N ALA A 25 11.20 7.98 -20.84
CA ALA A 25 10.73 9.29 -20.41
C ALA A 25 11.83 10.36 -20.48
N LEU A 26 13.07 10.05 -20.09
CA LEU A 26 14.21 10.98 -20.20
C LEU A 26 14.51 11.36 -21.65
N ILE A 27 14.47 10.39 -22.56
CA ILE A 27 14.70 10.62 -24.00
C ILE A 27 13.53 11.43 -24.59
N ALA A 28 12.29 11.08 -24.25
CA ALA A 28 11.10 11.76 -24.77
C ALA A 28 11.00 13.23 -24.33
N LEU A 29 11.43 13.53 -23.11
CA LEU A 29 11.43 14.89 -22.54
C LEU A 29 12.75 15.64 -22.79
N ASP A 30 13.72 14.99 -23.46
CA ASP A 30 15.07 15.47 -23.70
C ASP A 30 15.71 16.17 -22.48
N ILE A 31 15.63 15.51 -21.32
CA ILE A 31 16.13 16.11 -20.08
C ILE A 31 17.64 16.31 -20.19
N GLY A 32 18.08 17.57 -20.14
CA GLY A 32 19.50 17.91 -20.22
C GLY A 32 20.18 17.56 -21.55
N GLY A 33 19.41 17.41 -22.65
CA GLY A 33 19.96 17.03 -23.97
C GLY A 33 20.34 15.56 -24.10
N LEU A 34 19.91 14.71 -23.16
CA LEU A 34 20.24 13.28 -23.14
C LEU A 34 19.72 12.53 -24.37
N GLY A 35 18.57 12.93 -24.93
CA GLY A 35 18.02 12.31 -26.12
C GLY A 35 18.99 12.46 -27.29
N GLY A 36 19.47 13.68 -27.54
CA GLY A 36 20.47 13.96 -28.56
C GLY A 36 21.79 13.22 -28.35
N LEU A 37 22.26 13.12 -27.10
CA LEU A 37 23.51 12.43 -26.76
C LEU A 37 23.42 10.91 -26.97
N ILE A 38 22.30 10.29 -26.61
CA ILE A 38 22.10 8.85 -26.73
C ILE A 38 21.82 8.45 -28.19
N LEU A 39 21.02 9.24 -28.91
CA LEU A 39 20.63 8.92 -30.29
C LEU A 39 21.69 9.33 -31.33
N GLY A 40 22.46 10.38 -31.05
CA GLY A 40 23.46 10.94 -31.98
C GLY A 40 24.88 10.38 -31.83
N SER A 41 25.17 9.64 -30.76
CA SER A 41 26.52 9.13 -30.47
C SER A 41 26.66 7.65 -30.83
N SER A 42 27.78 7.28 -31.46
CA SER A 42 28.14 5.88 -31.71
C SER A 42 28.24 5.06 -30.42
N THR A 43 28.49 5.71 -29.28
CA THR A 43 28.57 5.08 -27.94
C THR A 43 27.26 5.23 -27.14
N GLY A 44 26.20 5.78 -27.72
CA GLY A 44 24.94 6.07 -27.03
C GLY A 44 24.26 4.84 -26.41
N TYR A 45 24.46 3.66 -27.00
CA TYR A 45 23.96 2.39 -26.45
C TYR A 45 24.60 2.03 -25.11
N VAL A 46 25.87 2.40 -24.88
CA VAL A 46 26.56 2.19 -23.59
C VAL A 46 25.96 3.09 -22.53
N ALA A 47 25.70 4.36 -22.87
CA ALA A 47 25.05 5.30 -21.97
C ALA A 47 23.65 4.81 -21.58
N ALA A 48 22.85 4.37 -22.56
CA ALA A 48 21.53 3.79 -22.31
C ALA A 48 21.61 2.54 -21.42
N ALA A 49 22.55 1.62 -21.69
CA ALA A 49 22.74 0.41 -20.89
C ALA A 49 23.14 0.72 -19.45
N MET A 50 24.10 1.63 -19.24
CA MET A 50 24.50 2.11 -17.91
C MET A 50 23.31 2.73 -17.18
N LEU A 51 22.54 3.60 -17.85
CA LEU A 51 21.40 4.28 -17.24
C LEU A 51 20.31 3.29 -16.83
N ILE A 52 19.99 2.30 -17.67
CA ILE A 52 19.06 1.20 -17.34
C ILE A 52 19.57 0.42 -16.13
N VAL A 53 20.84 -0.01 -16.12
CA VAL A 53 21.37 -0.86 -15.05
C VAL A 53 21.43 -0.11 -13.72
N PHE A 54 22.01 1.10 -13.70
CA PHE A 54 22.11 1.90 -12.48
C PHE A 54 20.74 2.24 -11.91
N ASN A 55 19.82 2.76 -12.73
CA ASN A 55 18.46 3.06 -12.26
C ASN A 55 17.69 1.80 -11.90
N GLY A 56 17.90 0.69 -12.64
CA GLY A 56 17.29 -0.60 -12.36
C GLY A 56 17.66 -1.14 -10.98
N VAL A 57 18.93 -1.02 -10.58
CA VAL A 57 19.39 -1.37 -9.24
C VAL A 57 18.74 -0.48 -8.17
N ILE A 58 18.67 0.84 -8.39
CA ILE A 58 18.04 1.78 -7.44
C ILE A 58 16.54 1.46 -7.27
N PHE A 59 15.81 1.30 -8.37
CA PHE A 59 14.38 0.97 -8.34
C PHE A 59 14.14 -0.42 -7.74
N SER A 60 14.94 -1.41 -8.10
CA SER A 60 14.88 -2.76 -7.50
C SER A 60 15.13 -2.70 -6.00
N GLY A 61 16.11 -1.91 -5.55
CA GLY A 61 16.43 -1.72 -4.13
C GLY A 61 15.25 -1.12 -3.37
N ALA A 62 14.63 -0.07 -3.90
CA ALA A 62 13.43 0.54 -3.32
C ALA A 62 12.24 -0.44 -3.26
N GLN A 63 11.99 -1.18 -4.35
CA GLN A 63 10.93 -2.19 -4.40
C GLN A 63 11.19 -3.34 -3.42
N PHE A 64 12.43 -3.80 -3.33
CA PHE A 64 12.83 -4.83 -2.37
C PHE A 64 12.62 -4.36 -0.94
N ALA A 65 13.07 -3.15 -0.59
CA ALA A 65 12.86 -2.56 0.72
C ALA A 65 11.37 -2.42 1.07
N TYR A 66 10.55 -1.90 0.16
CA TYR A 66 9.10 -1.81 0.32
C TYR A 66 8.46 -3.18 0.54
N VAL A 67 8.88 -4.18 -0.25
CA VAL A 67 8.34 -5.53 -0.20
C VAL A 67 8.76 -6.27 1.09
N ILE A 68 9.94 -5.98 1.64
CA ILE A 68 10.37 -6.51 2.94
C ILE A 68 9.62 -5.81 4.08
N MET A 69 9.50 -4.48 4.05
CA MET A 69 8.78 -3.72 5.09
C MET A 69 7.29 -4.11 5.15
N ARG A 70 6.62 -4.35 4.01
CA ARG A 70 5.23 -4.85 4.00
C ARG A 70 5.09 -6.29 4.51
N MET A 71 6.18 -7.05 4.56
CA MET A 71 6.17 -8.40 5.13
C MET A 71 6.35 -8.40 6.64
N ALA A 72 6.77 -7.27 7.22
CA ALA A 72 7.07 -7.15 8.64
C ALA A 72 5.84 -7.07 9.57
N ASP A 73 4.60 -7.10 9.06
CA ASP A 73 3.39 -7.43 9.86
C ASP A 73 2.18 -7.71 8.94
N PRO A 74 1.32 -8.71 9.26
CA PRO A 74 0.27 -8.51 10.27
C PRO A 74 -0.05 -9.77 11.10
N GLU A 75 0.50 -9.89 12.31
CA GLU A 75 -0.21 -10.59 13.39
C GLU A 75 -1.07 -9.59 14.20
N ASP A 76 -0.76 -8.28 14.27
CA ASP A 76 -1.59 -7.30 15.02
C ASP A 76 -1.52 -5.84 14.49
N GLY A 77 -2.18 -5.52 13.36
CA GLY A 77 -2.31 -4.14 12.86
C GLY A 77 -3.64 -3.89 12.14
N PRO A 78 -4.34 -2.74 12.34
CA PRO A 78 -5.73 -2.55 11.92
C PRO A 78 -5.90 -2.72 10.41
N ARG A 79 -6.62 -3.78 10.03
CA ARG A 79 -7.12 -4.01 8.68
C ARG A 79 -7.83 -2.75 8.20
N GLY A 80 -7.41 -2.23 7.04
CA GLY A 80 -8.06 -1.12 6.36
C GLY A 80 -9.58 -1.23 6.44
N GLY A 81 -10.22 -0.12 6.80
CA GLY A 81 -11.62 -0.04 7.19
C GLY A 81 -12.52 -0.89 6.30
N ARG A 82 -12.84 -2.10 6.76
CA ARG A 82 -14.13 -2.69 6.40
C ARG A 82 -15.14 -1.68 6.93
N MET A 83 -15.96 -1.13 6.05
CA MET A 83 -17.22 -0.52 6.46
C MET A 83 -17.88 -1.52 7.41
N MET A 84 -17.81 -1.23 8.71
CA MET A 84 -18.50 -2.01 9.71
C MET A 84 -19.96 -1.76 9.38
N ARG A 85 -20.61 -2.76 8.77
CA ARG A 85 -22.04 -2.71 8.52
C ARG A 85 -22.67 -2.67 9.91
N LEU A 86 -23.01 -1.47 10.37
CA LEU A 86 -23.70 -1.26 11.63
C LEU A 86 -25.05 -1.94 11.49
N GLU A 87 -25.18 -3.15 12.03
CA GLU A 87 -26.48 -3.76 12.22
C GLU A 87 -27.17 -3.04 13.37
N PRO A 88 -28.34 -2.41 13.13
CA PRO A 88 -29.07 -1.76 14.21
C PRO A 88 -29.54 -2.82 15.20
N ILE A 89 -28.94 -2.81 16.38
CA ILE A 89 -29.39 -3.61 17.52
C ILE A 89 -30.79 -3.11 17.90
N ARG A 90 -31.81 -3.97 17.73
CA ARG A 90 -33.16 -3.68 18.20
C ARG A 90 -33.17 -3.76 19.72
N LEU A 91 -33.09 -2.61 20.38
CA LEU A 91 -33.40 -2.51 21.80
C LEU A 91 -34.89 -2.81 21.96
N ARG A 92 -35.21 -3.95 22.58
CA ARG A 92 -36.56 -4.21 23.06
C ARG A 92 -36.75 -3.35 24.31
N GLU A 93 -37.53 -2.29 24.18
CA GLU A 93 -38.05 -1.61 25.36
C GLU A 93 -38.87 -2.62 26.17
N THR A 94 -38.32 -3.08 27.28
CA THR A 94 -39.13 -3.59 28.38
C THR A 94 -39.89 -2.38 28.90
N ALA A 95 -41.15 -2.24 28.47
CA ALA A 95 -42.06 -1.22 28.97
C ALA A 95 -41.97 -1.18 30.50
N PRO A 96 -41.84 0.01 31.11
CA PRO A 96 -41.72 0.11 32.55
C PRO A 96 -42.93 -0.55 33.20
N ALA A 97 -42.66 -1.47 34.13
CA ALA A 97 -43.68 -2.19 34.88
C ALA A 97 -44.72 -1.20 35.45
N PRO A 98 -46.02 -1.53 35.37
CA PRO A 98 -47.06 -0.64 35.85
C PRO A 98 -46.80 -0.32 37.32
N LYS A 99 -46.65 0.97 37.64
CA LYS A 99 -46.47 1.45 39.01
C LYS A 99 -47.66 0.98 39.85
N SER A 100 -47.43 0.00 40.73
CA SER A 100 -48.42 -0.40 41.72
C SER A 100 -48.74 0.83 42.57
N GLN A 101 -49.96 1.34 42.44
CA GLN A 101 -50.45 2.38 43.32
C GLN A 101 -50.35 1.86 44.75
N ILE A 102 -49.40 2.41 45.50
CA ILE A 102 -49.29 2.19 46.94
C ILE A 102 -50.57 2.76 47.53
N HIS A 103 -51.48 1.84 47.83
CA HIS A 103 -52.75 2.10 48.47
C HIS A 103 -52.46 2.71 49.84
N LEU A 104 -52.66 4.02 49.93
CA LEU A 104 -52.63 4.81 51.16
C LEU A 104 -53.70 4.28 52.11
N ARG A 105 -53.37 3.22 52.87
CA ARG A 105 -54.19 2.75 53.98
C ARG A 105 -53.80 3.50 55.25
N ARG A 106 -54.50 4.62 55.38
CA ARG A 106 -54.82 5.36 56.60
C ARG A 106 -55.14 4.40 57.77
N THR A 107 -54.34 4.44 58.83
CA THR A 107 -54.67 4.00 60.21
C THR A 107 -53.58 4.57 61.11
N ARG A 108 -53.72 5.69 61.83
CA ARG A 108 -54.66 6.04 62.90
C ARG A 108 -54.53 5.13 64.12
N ARG A 109 -53.49 5.32 64.92
CA ARG A 109 -53.55 5.57 66.38
C ARG A 109 -52.16 5.75 66.96
#